data_AF-A0A7G1KKB4-F1
#
_entry.id   AF-A0A7G1KKB4-F1
#
_cell.length_a   1.000
_cell.length_b   1.000
_cell.length_c   1.000
_cell.angle_alpha   90.00
_cell.angle_beta   90.00
_cell.angle_gamma   90.00
#
_symmetry.space_group_name_H-M   'P 1'
#
loop_
_entity.id
_entity.type
_entity.pdbx_description
1 polymer ?
#
loop_
_entity_poly.entity_id
_entity_poly.type
_entity_poly.pdbx_seq_one_letter_code
_entity_poly.pdbx_strand_id
1 'polypeptide(L)'
;MHEMISAMTVTPPRICGLAEVLLAHQQMQRHRGCRIDRCGWKWVAYCTLVHHGRIAPQRTGPRERAHARGIDFPVGGVGPARIADAPELPTLQQVLDGLAALAMPPTGWNTRFER
;
A
#
# COMPACT_ATOMS: atom_id res chain seq x y z
N MET A 1 1.54 43.68 -2.88
CA MET A 1 0.50 43.07 -2.03
C MET A 1 0.91 41.63 -1.77
N HIS A 2 1.58 41.41 -0.63
CA HIS A 2 2.08 40.11 -0.18
C HIS A 2 0.97 39.45 0.64
N GLU A 3 0.34 38.40 0.13
CA GLU A 3 -0.46 37.51 0.96
C GLU A 3 0.41 36.33 1.39
N MET A 4 0.90 36.43 2.62
CA MET A 4 1.57 35.37 3.33
C MET A 4 0.48 34.45 3.87
N ILE A 5 0.18 33.37 3.14
CA ILE A 5 -0.66 32.28 3.64
C ILE A 5 0.07 31.70 4.86
N SER A 6 -0.36 32.12 6.05
CA SER A 6 0.13 31.61 7.31
C SER A 6 -0.25 30.13 7.38
N ALA A 7 0.72 29.26 7.14
CA ALA A 7 0.57 27.84 7.31
C ALA A 7 0.36 27.57 8.81
N MET A 8 -0.91 27.42 9.21
CA MET A 8 -1.28 27.03 10.56
C MET A 8 -0.84 25.58 10.77
N THR A 9 0.35 25.40 11.31
CA THR A 9 0.86 24.08 11.70
C THR A 9 0.12 23.62 12.95
N VAL A 10 -0.96 22.87 12.78
CA VAL A 10 -1.58 22.12 13.86
C VAL A 10 -0.68 20.92 14.15
N THR A 11 0.31 21.10 15.02
CA THR A 11 0.96 19.96 15.67
C THR A 11 0.02 19.42 16.74
N PRO A 12 -0.53 18.20 16.59
CA PRO A 12 -1.33 17.60 17.66
C PRO A 12 -0.47 17.53 18.93
N PRO A 13 -1.05 17.80 20.12
CA PRO A 13 -0.27 17.76 21.36
C PRO A 13 0.31 16.36 21.54
N ARG A 14 1.55 16.27 22.03
CA ARG A 14 2.25 14.98 22.23
C ARG A 14 1.47 14.00 23.11
N ILE A 15 0.58 14.52 23.96
CA ILE A 15 -0.37 13.74 24.77
C ILE A 15 -1.33 12.93 23.90
N CYS A 16 -1.83 13.49 22.79
CA CYS A 16 -2.67 12.78 21.82
C CYS A 16 -1.89 11.63 21.17
N GLY A 17 -0.62 11.84 20.82
CA GLY A 17 0.22 10.78 20.24
C GLY A 17 0.41 9.57 21.17
N LEU A 18 0.59 9.80 22.47
CA LEU A 18 0.67 8.69 23.44
C LEU A 18 -0.68 7.94 23.56
N ALA A 19 -1.79 8.68 23.63
CA ALA A 19 -3.12 8.10 23.72
C ALA A 19 -3.47 7.27 22.46
N GLU A 20 -3.12 7.76 21.28
CA GLU A 20 -3.28 7.05 20.00
C GLU A 20 -2.50 5.73 19.97
N VAL A 21 -1.24 5.74 20.44
CA VAL A 21 -0.42 4.53 20.51
C VAL A 21 -1.03 3.51 21.47
N LEU A 22 -1.47 3.93 22.66
CA LEU A 22 -2.11 3.05 23.64
C LEU A 22 -3.42 2.45 23.11
N LEU A 23 -4.27 3.27 22.50
CA LEU A 23 -5.52 2.82 21.89
C LEU A 23 -5.26 1.84 20.74
N ALA A 24 -4.27 2.13 19.88
CA ALA A 24 -3.90 1.24 18.80
C ALA A 24 -3.38 -0.12 19.31
N HIS A 25 -2.58 -0.13 20.39
CA HIS A 25 -2.18 -1.37 21.04
C HIS A 25 -3.38 -2.14 21.61
N GLN A 26 -4.33 -1.47 22.26
CA GLN A 26 -5.54 -2.10 22.76
C GLN A 26 -6.39 -2.69 21.62
N GLN A 27 -6.52 -1.96 20.51
CA GLN A 27 -7.26 -2.42 19.33
C GLN A 27 -6.59 -3.65 18.72
N MET A 28 -5.25 -3.68 18.65
CA MET A 28 -4.49 -4.85 18.22
C MET A 28 -4.76 -6.09 19.08
N GLN A 29 -4.83 -5.91 20.40
CA GLN A 29 -5.16 -7.01 21.33
C GLN A 29 -6.60 -7.49 21.15
N ARG A 30 -7.56 -6.56 21.06
CA ARG A 30 -8.98 -6.89 20.85
C ARG A 30 -9.22 -7.63 19.53
N HIS A 31 -8.45 -7.29 18.50
CA HIS A 31 -8.54 -7.91 17.16
C HIS A 31 -7.39 -8.90 16.89
N ARG A 32 -6.88 -9.59 17.93
CA ARG A 32 -5.76 -10.53 17.79
C ARG A 32 -6.02 -11.64 16.76
N GLY A 33 -7.23 -12.20 16.74
CA GLY A 33 -7.64 -13.24 15.79
C GLY A 33 -8.01 -12.74 14.38
N CYS A 34 -8.20 -11.42 14.21
CA CYS A 34 -8.55 -10.88 12.90
C CYS A 34 -7.35 -10.88 11.95
N ARG A 35 -7.61 -11.10 10.66
CA ARG A 35 -6.63 -10.88 9.59
C ARG A 35 -6.52 -9.39 9.27
N ILE A 36 -5.30 -8.90 9.12
CA ILE A 36 -5.03 -7.46 8.90
C ILE A 36 -5.61 -6.97 7.55
N ASP A 37 -5.63 -7.84 6.54
CA ASP A 37 -6.22 -7.60 5.22
C ASP A 37 -7.76 -7.61 5.20
N ARG A 38 -8.42 -8.04 6.29
CA ARG A 38 -9.88 -8.22 6.34
C ARG A 38 -10.57 -7.45 7.48
N CYS A 39 -9.80 -6.78 8.34
CA CYS A 39 -10.33 -6.08 9.49
C CYS A 39 -9.87 -4.62 9.47
N GLY A 40 -10.79 -3.71 9.13
CA GLY A 40 -10.50 -2.27 9.09
C GLY A 40 -9.96 -1.74 10.41
N TRP A 41 -10.49 -2.21 11.55
CA TRP A 41 -10.00 -1.80 12.86
C TRP A 41 -8.56 -2.22 13.13
N LYS A 42 -8.18 -3.44 12.74
CA LYS A 42 -6.79 -3.91 12.87
C LYS A 42 -5.87 -3.18 11.90
N TRP A 43 -6.35 -2.87 10.70
CA TRP A 43 -5.61 -2.09 9.73
C TRP A 43 -5.32 -0.67 10.23
N VAL A 44 -6.33 0.04 10.72
CA VAL A 44 -6.16 1.40 11.28
C VAL A 44 -5.15 1.38 12.44
N ALA A 45 -5.31 0.46 13.40
CA ALA A 45 -4.38 0.34 14.51
C ALA A 45 -2.94 0.05 14.05
N TYR A 46 -2.76 -0.77 13.02
CA TYR A 46 -1.44 -1.04 12.43
C TYR A 46 -0.83 0.22 11.83
N CYS A 47 -1.59 0.95 11.01
CA CYS A 47 -1.14 2.19 10.39
C CYS A 47 -0.76 3.24 11.44
N THR A 48 -1.55 3.39 12.52
CA THR A 48 -1.21 4.29 13.64
C THR A 48 0.12 3.90 14.29
N LEU A 49 0.33 2.61 14.57
CA LEU A 49 1.58 2.15 15.19
C LEU A 49 2.79 2.29 14.25
N VAL A 50 2.60 2.11 12.94
CA VAL A 50 3.63 2.39 11.93
C VAL A 50 3.95 3.88 11.88
N HIS A 51 2.93 4.74 11.85
CA HIS A 51 3.09 6.19 11.81
C HIS A 51 3.89 6.71 13.01
N HIS A 52 3.64 6.17 14.20
CA HIS A 52 4.37 6.49 15.43
C HIS A 52 5.69 5.73 15.60
N GLY A 53 6.13 4.96 14.58
CA GLY A 53 7.40 4.22 14.59
C GLY A 53 7.47 3.07 15.61
N ARG A 54 6.33 2.59 16.12
CA ARG A 54 6.25 1.48 17.08
C ARG A 54 6.29 0.11 16.40
N ILE A 55 5.90 0.04 15.14
CA ILE A 55 5.97 -1.16 14.31
C ILE A 55 6.66 -0.80 13.00
N ALA A 56 7.66 -1.59 12.62
CA ALA A 56 8.25 -1.48 11.28
C ALA A 56 7.30 -2.12 10.25
N PRO A 57 7.00 -1.42 9.13
CA PRO A 57 6.26 -2.01 8.03
C PRO A 57 6.92 -3.29 7.53
N GLN A 58 6.12 -4.30 7.22
CA GLN A 58 6.62 -5.48 6.53
C GLN A 58 7.14 -5.08 5.15
N ARG A 59 8.41 -5.38 4.87
CA ARG A 59 9.06 -5.06 3.59
C ARG A 59 8.59 -5.95 2.44
N THR A 60 8.10 -7.14 2.76
CA THR A 60 7.65 -8.16 1.80
C THR A 60 6.18 -8.47 1.98
N GLY A 61 5.50 -8.72 0.86
CA GLY A 61 4.05 -8.95 0.84
C GLY A 61 3.66 -10.28 1.50
N PRO A 62 2.39 -10.47 1.91
CA PRO A 62 1.92 -11.73 2.50
C PRO A 62 2.18 -12.96 1.61
N ARG A 63 1.99 -12.85 0.29
CA ARG A 63 2.26 -13.92 -0.68
C ARG A 63 3.76 -14.24 -0.77
N GLU A 64 4.59 -13.22 -0.86
CA GLU A 64 6.05 -13.36 -0.92
C GLU A 64 6.60 -14.04 0.34
N ARG A 65 6.13 -13.63 1.53
CA ARG A 65 6.51 -14.28 2.79
C ARG A 65 6.08 -15.74 2.87
N ALA A 66 4.93 -16.09 2.30
CA ALA A 66 4.47 -17.48 2.26
C ALA A 66 5.35 -18.31 1.32
N HIS A 67 5.61 -17.80 0.11
CA HIS A 67 6.53 -18.42 -0.85
C HIS A 67 7.93 -18.63 -0.25
N ALA A 68 8.51 -17.60 0.37
CA ALA A 68 9.81 -17.68 1.02
C ALA A 68 9.88 -18.72 2.16
N ARG A 69 8.72 -19.10 2.72
CA ARG A 69 8.61 -20.11 3.79
C ARG A 69 8.19 -21.48 3.27
N GLY A 70 7.99 -21.65 1.97
CA GLY A 70 7.42 -22.89 1.41
C GLY A 70 6.02 -23.19 1.92
N ILE A 71 5.27 -22.15 2.32
CA ILE A 71 3.90 -22.28 2.82
C ILE A 71 2.95 -21.93 1.68
N ASP A 72 1.97 -22.78 1.44
CA ASP A 72 0.90 -22.47 0.50
C ASP A 72 0.14 -21.23 0.95
N PHE A 73 0.13 -20.21 0.10
CA PHE A 73 -0.62 -19.00 0.39
C PHE A 73 -2.10 -19.25 0.13
N PRO A 74 -2.98 -19.12 1.15
CA PRO A 74 -4.40 -19.41 0.95
C PRO A 74 -4.98 -18.47 -0.10
N VAL A 75 -5.51 -19.04 -1.18
CA VAL A 75 -6.35 -18.34 -2.16
C VAL A 75 -7.71 -18.13 -1.51
N GLY A 76 -7.77 -17.23 -0.53
CA GLY A 76 -8.93 -17.11 0.35
C GLY A 76 -10.11 -16.41 -0.30
N GLY A 77 -11.12 -17.17 -0.71
CA GLY A 77 -12.53 -16.86 -0.43
C GLY A 77 -13.26 -15.87 -1.34
N VAL A 78 -12.88 -15.79 -2.61
CA VAL A 78 -13.86 -15.58 -3.67
C VAL A 78 -13.85 -16.91 -4.42
N GLY A 79 -14.74 -17.85 -4.05
CA GLY A 79 -14.93 -19.07 -4.87
C GLY A 79 -15.04 -18.61 -6.31
N PRO A 80 -14.37 -19.30 -7.26
CA PRO A 80 -13.83 -18.70 -8.48
C PRO A 80 -14.79 -17.60 -8.90
N ALA A 81 -14.42 -16.33 -8.67
CA ALA A 81 -15.11 -15.27 -9.39
C ALA A 81 -14.98 -15.77 -10.80
N ARG A 82 -16.07 -16.30 -11.36
CA ARG A 82 -16.03 -16.92 -12.66
C ARG A 82 -15.40 -15.82 -13.45
N ILE A 83 -14.24 -16.13 -13.99
CA ILE A 83 -13.54 -15.28 -14.89
C ILE A 83 -14.41 -15.34 -16.16
N ALA A 84 -15.63 -14.84 -16.06
CA ALA A 84 -16.55 -14.65 -17.16
C ALA A 84 -16.08 -13.40 -17.93
N ASP A 85 -15.39 -12.49 -17.24
CA ASP A 85 -14.89 -11.23 -17.76
C ASP A 85 -13.36 -11.07 -17.67
N ALA A 86 -12.54 -12.15 -17.55
CA ALA A 86 -11.10 -11.87 -17.81
C ALA A 86 -10.95 -11.52 -19.28
N PRO A 87 -10.12 -10.51 -19.57
CA PRO A 87 -9.62 -10.33 -20.91
C PRO A 87 -8.96 -11.63 -21.38
N GLU A 88 -9.20 -11.97 -22.63
CA GLU A 88 -8.44 -13.03 -23.29
C GLU A 88 -6.94 -12.74 -23.16
N LEU A 89 -6.13 -13.79 -23.10
CA LEU A 89 -4.67 -13.67 -22.97
C LEU A 89 -4.03 -12.68 -23.97
N PRO A 90 -4.47 -12.60 -25.25
CA PRO A 90 -3.95 -11.61 -26.19
C PRO A 90 -4.22 -10.17 -25.76
N THR A 91 -5.42 -9.90 -25.25
CA THR A 91 -5.80 -8.56 -24.76
C THR A 91 -5.00 -8.18 -23.52
N LEU A 92 -4.77 -9.14 -22.62
CA LEU A 92 -3.91 -8.91 -21.46
C LEU A 92 -2.47 -8.58 -21.90
N GLN A 93 -1.92 -9.33 -22.86
CA GLN A 93 -0.58 -9.08 -23.39
C GLN A 93 -0.48 -7.68 -24.02
N GLN A 94 -1.47 -7.30 -24.84
CA GLN A 94 -1.50 -5.99 -25.47
C GLN A 94 -1.52 -4.84 -24.45
N VAL A 95 -2.28 -4.98 -23.35
CA VAL A 95 -2.31 -3.99 -22.28
C VAL A 95 -0.95 -3.91 -21.57
N LEU A 96 -0.32 -5.05 -21.27
CA LEU A 96 0.99 -5.09 -20.63
C LEU A 96 2.07 -4.44 -21.51
N ASP A 97 2.06 -4.72 -22.81
CA ASP A 97 2.99 -4.13 -23.77
C ASP A 97 2.78 -2.60 -23.86
N GLY A 98 1.54 -2.14 -23.90
CA GLY A 98 1.21 -0.71 -23.88
C GLY A 98 1.67 -0.01 -22.61
N LEU A 99 1.45 -0.62 -21.44
CA LEU A 99 1.93 -0.08 -20.16
C LEU A 99 3.46 -0.04 -20.10
N ALA A 100 4.14 -1.06 -20.62
CA ALA A 100 5.60 -1.10 -20.70
C ALA A 100 6.15 0.03 -21.60
N ALA A 101 5.50 0.29 -22.75
CA ALA A 101 5.88 1.38 -23.64
C ALA A 101 5.72 2.77 -22.99
N LEU A 102 4.68 2.96 -22.17
CA LEU A 102 4.45 4.21 -21.43
C LEU A 102 5.41 4.42 -20.26
N ALA A 103 5.90 3.33 -19.64
CA ALA A 103 6.82 3.40 -18.52
C ALA A 103 8.27 3.68 -18.95
N MET A 104 8.61 3.46 -20.22
CA MET A 104 9.92 3.78 -20.77
C MET A 104 10.01 5.27 -21.10
N PRO A 105 11.07 5.98 -20.70
CA PRO A 105 11.26 7.36 -21.12
C PRO A 105 11.40 7.41 -22.65
N PRO A 106 10.88 8.45 -23.32
CA PRO A 106 11.01 8.59 -24.76
C PRO A 106 12.49 8.57 -25.16
N THR A 107 12.93 7.48 -25.78
CA THR A 107 14.22 7.37 -26.46
C THR A 107 14.17 8.23 -27.72
N GLY A 108 14.32 9.54 -27.58
CA GLY A 108 14.11 10.44 -28.71
C GLY A 108 14.29 11.92 -28.44
N TRP A 109 15.26 12.33 -27.63
CA TRP A 109 15.75 13.72 -27.65
C TRP A 109 17.25 13.79 -27.39
N ASN A 110 18.04 13.16 -28.27
CA ASN A 110 19.45 13.49 -28.44
C ASN A 110 19.81 13.43 -29.92
N THR A 111 19.79 14.61 -30.55
CA THR A 111 20.80 15.20 -31.47
C THR A 111 20.12 16.15 -32.47
N ARG A 112 19.81 17.38 -32.04
CA ARG A 112 19.76 18.53 -32.95
C ARG A 112 19.87 19.87 -32.21
N PHE A 113 21.01 20.11 -31.57
CA PHE A 113 21.47 21.46 -31.27
C PHE A 113 23.00 21.51 -31.34
N GLU A 114 23.51 21.40 -32.56
CA GLU A 114 24.79 21.99 -32.98
C GLU A 114 24.57 22.59 -34.36
N ARG A 115 24.28 23.89 -34.41
CA ARG A 115 25.03 24.92 -35.16
C ARG A 115 24.31 26.26 -35.08
#